data_AF-A0AAW9ED66-F1
#
_entry.id   AF-A0AAW9ED66-F1
#
_cell.length_a   1.000
_cell.length_b   1.000
_cell.length_c   1.000
_cell.angle_alpha   90.00
_cell.angle_beta   90.00
_cell.angle_gamma   90.00
#
_symmetry.space_group_name_H-M   'P 1'
#
loop_
_entity.id
_entity.type
_entity.pdbx_description
1 polymer ?
#
loop_
_entity_poly.entity_id
_entity_poly.type
_entity_poly.pdbx_seq_one_letter_code
_entity_poly.pdbx_strand_id
1 'polypeptide(L)' 'YYSQDKQELICKLDSLAFPLRDGIPVLLETEARPLALEESHS' A
#
# COMPACT_ATOMS: atom_id res chain seq x y z
N TYR A 1 -1.34 3.10 -6.84
CA TYR A 1 -2.63 2.39 -7.00
C TYR A 1 -3.35 2.41 -5.67
N TYR A 2 -4.68 2.48 -5.62
CA TYR A 2 -5.42 2.45 -4.36
C TYR A 2 -6.14 1.12 -4.21
N SER A 3 -5.93 0.45 -3.09
CA SER A 3 -6.69 -0.74 -2.70
C SER A 3 -7.84 -0.31 -1.79
N GLN A 4 -9.06 -0.33 -2.34
CA GLN A 4 -10.26 0.05 -1.59
C GLN A 4 -10.59 -0.98 -0.50
N ASP A 5 -10.37 -2.27 -0.78
CA ASP A 5 -10.62 -3.35 0.19
C ASP A 5 -9.71 -3.21 1.43
N LYS A 6 -8.43 -2.93 1.19
CA LYS A 6 -7.43 -2.84 2.26
C LYS A 6 -7.26 -1.44 2.83
N GLN A 7 -7.87 -0.43 2.19
CA GLN A 7 -7.63 0.99 2.51
C GLN A 7 -6.13 1.32 2.47
N GLU A 8 -5.47 1.02 1.35
CA GLU A 8 -4.01 1.21 1.20
C GLU A 8 -3.64 1.89 -0.13
N LEU A 9 -2.55 2.66 -0.12
CA LEU A 9 -1.84 3.11 -1.31
C LEU A 9 -0.70 2.14 -1.66
N ILE A 10 -0.81 1.54 -2.82
CA ILE A 10 0.18 0.62 -3.39
C ILE A 10 1.21 1.42 -4.20
N CYS A 11 2.48 1.29 -3.81
CA CYS A 11 3.65 1.66 -4.58
C CYS A 11 4.24 0.41 -5.24
N LYS A 12 4.03 0.26 -6.55
CA LYS A 12 4.55 -0.88 -7.33
C LYS A 12 6.07 -0.82 -7.54
N LEU A 13 6.65 0.38 -7.52
CA LEU A 13 8.09 0.58 -7.75
C LEU A 13 8.90 -0.04 -6.61
N ASP A 14 8.48 0.24 -5.37
CA ASP A 14 9.13 -0.23 -4.16
C ASP A 14 8.54 -1.56 -3.65
N SER A 15 7.50 -2.06 -4.30
CA SER A 15 6.72 -3.22 -3.86
C SER A 15 6.17 -3.07 -2.43
N LEU A 16 5.68 -1.87 -2.10
CA LEU A 16 5.14 -1.53 -0.77
C LEU A 16 3.67 -1.07 -0.84
N ALA A 17 2.92 -1.33 0.23
CA ALA A 17 1.58 -0.80 0.47
C ALA A 17 1.57 0.05 1.75
N PHE A 18 1.07 1.28 1.63
CA PHE A 18 0.95 2.26 2.69
C PHE A 18 -0.50 2.35 3.18
N PRO A 19 -0.79 2.19 4.47
CA PRO A 19 -2.15 2.24 4.97
C PRO A 19 -2.73 3.65 4.94
N LEU A 20 -4.05 3.74 4.80
CA LEU A 20 -4.82 4.94 5.10
C LEU A 20 -5.38 4.84 6.52
N ARG A 21 -5.17 5.88 7.32
CA ARG A 21 -5.80 6.06 8.64
C ARG A 21 -6.71 7.28 8.55
N ASP A 22 -8.01 7.10 8.78
CA ASP A 22 -9.03 8.15 8.66
C ASP A 22 -9.02 8.87 7.30
N GLY A 23 -8.74 8.12 6.23
CA GLY A 23 -8.62 8.66 4.87
C GLY A 23 -7.31 9.39 4.58
N ILE A 24 -6.39 9.46 5.55
CA ILE A 24 -5.07 10.08 5.39
C ILE A 24 -4.03 8.98 5.13
N PRO A 25 -3.27 9.06 4.02
CA PRO A 25 -2.23 8.08 3.73
C PRO A 25 -1.03 8.25 4.66
N VAL A 26 -0.61 7.16 5.29
CA VAL A 26 0.58 7.13 6.14
C VAL A 26 1.77 6.66 5.31
N LEU A 27 2.54 7.62 4.81
CA LEU A 27 3.73 7.37 3.97
C LEU A 27 5.00 7.17 4.82
N LEU A 28 4.93 6.26 5.79
CA LEU A 28 6.07 5.87 6.61
C LEU A 28 6.47 4.45 6.23
N GLU A 29 7.76 4.24 5.93
CA GLU A 29 8.29 2.91 5.58
C GLU A 29 8.04 1.88 6.69
N THR A 30 8.13 2.31 7.96
CA THR A 30 7.87 1.45 9.13
C THR A 30 6.41 0.99 9.23
N GLU A 31 5.49 1.72 8.61
CA GLU A 31 4.06 1.41 8.58
C GLU A 31 3.66 0.75 7.25
N ALA A 32 4.58 0.73 6.27
CA ALA A 32 4.35 0.10 4.99
C ALA A 32 4.45 -1.42 5.15
N ARG A 33 3.55 -2.15 4.49
CA ARG A 33 3.68 -3.60 4.34
C ARG A 33 4.27 -3.94 2.96
N PRO A 34 5.00 -5.04 2.83
CA PRO A 34 5.37 -5.56 1.51
C PRO A 34 4.11 -5.98 0.73
N LEU A 35 4.15 -5.76 -0.59
CA LEU A 35 3.13 -6.26 -1.50
C LEU A 35 3.26 -7.78 -1.66
N ALA A 36 2.11 -8.46 -1.77
CA ALA A 36 2.11 -9.85 -2.19
C ALA A 36 2.40 -9.94 -3.69
N LEU A 37 2.95 -11.08 -4.14
CA LEU A 37 3.31 -11.31 -5.54
C LEU A 37 2.14 -11.07 -6.51
N GLU A 38 0.92 -11.46 -6.11
CA GLU A 38 -0.31 -11.24 -6.90
C GLU A 38 -0.59 -9.73 -7.12
N GLU A 39 -0.28 -8.90 -6.11
CA GLU A 39 -0.57 -7.45 -6.13
C GLU A 39 0.49 -6.66 -6.93
N SER A 40 1.72 -7.17 -7.05
CA SER A 40 2.79 -6.53 -7.82
C SER A 40 2.61 -6.65 -9.34
N HIS A 41 1.85 -7.66 -9.81
CA HIS A 41 1.66 -7.96 -11.24
C HIS A 41 0.32 -7.50 -11.83
N SER A 42 -0.59 -7.00 -11.00
CA SER A 42 -1.87 -6.40 -11.44
C SER A 42 -1.67 -4.97 -11.98
#